data_AF-A0A518GL12-F1
#
_entry.id   AF-A0A518GL12-F1
#
_cell.length_a   1.000
_cell.length_b   1.000
_cell.length_c   1.000
_cell.angle_alpha   90.00
_cell.angle_beta   90.00
_cell.angle_gamma   90.00
#
_symmetry.space_group_name_H-M   'P 1'
#
loop_
_entity.id
_entity.type
_entity.pdbx_description
1 polymer ?
#
loop_
_entity_poly.entity_id
_entity_poly.type
_entity_poly.pdbx_seq_one_letter_code
_entity_poly.pdbx_strand_id
1 'polypeptide(L)'
;MPSQLIGQQPELRRLLEAYQPQKLANGVTETWIPRISSLECMEPAALSAGHGKLIAWGLIRFELAEAQHGLRYQLTPEGRQALGYGLSVVSSETADDESPEELIDSELLEVCGSREGSELASV
;
A
#
# COMPACT_ATOMS: atom_id res chain seq x y z
N MET A 1 -11.48 -13.34 -16.62
CA MET A 1 -10.16 -12.69 -16.87
C MET A 1 -10.34 -11.18 -16.83
N PRO A 2 -9.56 -10.43 -16.02
CA PRO A 2 -9.66 -8.98 -15.90
C PRO A 2 -9.48 -8.22 -17.23
N SER A 3 -8.64 -8.74 -18.13
CA SER A 3 -8.43 -8.24 -19.49
C SER A 3 -9.71 -8.22 -20.34
N GLN A 4 -10.62 -9.17 -20.14
CA GLN A 4 -11.91 -9.20 -20.84
C GLN A 4 -12.92 -8.20 -20.26
N LEU A 5 -12.82 -7.90 -18.96
CA LEU A 5 -13.67 -6.92 -18.28
C LEU A 5 -13.30 -5.49 -18.69
N ILE A 6 -12.00 -5.19 -18.77
CA ILE A 6 -11.52 -3.86 -19.18
C ILE A 6 -11.83 -3.58 -20.66
N GLY A 7 -11.77 -4.61 -21.53
CA GLY A 7 -12.07 -4.48 -22.95
C GLY A 7 -13.52 -4.09 -23.26
N GLN A 8 -14.45 -4.34 -22.33
CA GLN A 8 -15.86 -3.99 -22.47
C GLN A 8 -16.23 -2.63 -21.84
N GLN A 9 -15.29 -2.01 -21.12
CA GLN A 9 -15.54 -0.77 -20.36
C GLN A 9 -14.47 0.28 -20.71
N PRO A 10 -14.66 1.05 -21.80
CA PRO A 10 -13.64 1.96 -22.32
C PRO A 10 -13.23 3.02 -21.31
N GLU A 11 -14.16 3.52 -20.49
CA GLU A 11 -13.87 4.47 -19.42
C GLU A 11 -12.93 3.90 -18.36
N LEU A 12 -13.15 2.65 -17.93
CA LEU A 12 -12.24 1.98 -16.98
C LEU A 12 -10.88 1.71 -17.61
N ARG A 13 -10.84 1.39 -18.91
CA ARG A 13 -9.59 1.28 -19.64
C ARG A 13 -8.83 2.60 -19.63
N ARG A 14 -9.50 3.72 -19.91
CA ARG A 14 -8.90 5.07 -19.86
C ARG A 14 -8.38 5.41 -18.47
N LEU A 15 -9.14 5.09 -17.43
CA LEU A 15 -8.71 5.29 -16.05
C LEU A 15 -7.46 4.47 -15.73
N LEU A 16 -7.42 3.20 -16.16
CA LEU A 16 -6.27 2.32 -15.96
C LEU A 16 -5.04 2.81 -16.75
N GLU A 17 -5.23 3.31 -17.96
CA GLU A 17 -4.16 3.91 -18.79
C GLU A 17 -3.55 5.16 -18.14
N ALA A 18 -4.35 5.94 -17.42
CA ALA A 18 -3.87 7.14 -16.76
C ALA A 18 -2.92 6.84 -15.56
N TYR A 19 -2.87 5.59 -15.11
CA TYR A 19 -1.92 5.10 -14.08
C TYR A 19 -0.62 4.53 -14.65
N GLN A 20 -0.30 4.79 -15.92
CA GLN A 20 0.98 4.39 -16.49
C GLN A 20 2.16 5.10 -15.81
N PRO A 21 3.30 4.40 -15.64
CA PRO A 21 4.51 5.01 -15.12
C PRO A 21 4.96 6.20 -15.96
N GLN A 22 5.37 7.28 -15.29
CA GLN A 22 5.79 8.51 -15.94
C GLN A 22 7.29 8.69 -15.78
N LYS A 23 7.99 9.04 -16.87
CA LYS A 23 9.40 9.36 -16.82
C LYS A 23 9.58 10.82 -16.40
N LEU A 24 10.19 11.03 -15.24
CA LEU A 24 10.48 12.36 -14.72
C LEU A 24 11.70 12.98 -15.42
N ALA A 25 11.86 14.30 -15.32
CA ALA A 25 12.95 15.05 -15.95
C ALA A 25 14.35 14.60 -15.48
N ASN A 26 14.44 14.05 -14.27
CA ASN A 26 15.68 13.50 -13.70
C ASN A 26 16.00 12.07 -14.18
N GLY A 27 15.21 11.51 -15.09
CA GLY A 27 15.39 10.15 -15.63
C GLY A 27 14.81 9.03 -14.77
N VAL A 28 14.30 9.33 -13.57
CA VAL A 28 13.61 8.36 -12.70
C VAL A 28 12.22 8.07 -13.26
N THR A 29 11.79 6.81 -13.20
CA THR A 29 10.43 6.41 -13.55
C THR A 29 9.56 6.46 -12.29
N GLU A 30 8.63 7.40 -12.24
CA GLU A 30 7.60 7.45 -11.21
C GLU A 30 6.54 6.40 -11.50
N THR A 31 6.26 5.55 -10.53
CA THR A 31 5.33 4.43 -10.68
C THR A 31 4.13 4.56 -9.73
N TRP A 32 4.25 5.34 -8.67
CA TRP A 32 3.18 5.67 -7.74
C TRP A 32 2.58 7.01 -8.13
N ILE A 33 1.43 6.96 -8.79
CA ILE A 33 0.75 8.14 -9.30
C ILE A 33 -0.28 8.60 -8.27
N PRO A 34 -0.37 9.90 -7.94
CA PRO A 34 -1.44 10.44 -7.12
C PRO A 34 -2.81 10.04 -7.63
N ARG A 35 -3.78 9.89 -6.73
CA ARG A 35 -5.17 9.63 -7.09
C ARG A 35 -5.64 10.64 -8.13
N ILE A 36 -6.04 10.12 -9.29
CA ILE A 36 -6.65 10.91 -10.34
C ILE A 36 -8.00 11.40 -9.83
N SER A 37 -8.13 12.72 -9.71
CA SER A 37 -9.32 13.40 -9.18
C SER A 37 -10.28 13.83 -10.28
N SER A 38 -9.83 13.88 -11.53
CA SER A 38 -10.65 14.18 -12.71
C SER A 38 -10.19 13.39 -13.92
N LEU A 39 -11.15 12.95 -14.73
CA LEU A 39 -10.90 12.31 -16.01
C LEU A 39 -12.03 12.71 -16.96
N GLU A 40 -11.69 13.26 -18.13
CA GLU A 40 -12.66 13.87 -19.05
C GLU A 40 -13.85 12.96 -19.40
N CYS A 41 -13.62 11.65 -19.50
CA CYS A 41 -14.64 10.66 -19.84
C CYS A 41 -15.43 10.10 -18.64
N MET A 42 -15.23 10.61 -17.42
CA MET A 42 -15.86 10.07 -16.22
C MET A 42 -16.31 11.16 -15.24
N GLU A 43 -17.57 11.07 -14.82
CA GLU A 43 -18.09 11.86 -13.70
C GLU A 43 -17.40 11.48 -12.37
N PRO A 44 -17.27 12.41 -11.39
CA PRO A 44 -16.52 12.16 -10.15
C PRO A 44 -16.99 10.93 -9.34
N ALA A 45 -18.29 10.66 -9.33
CA ALA A 45 -18.85 9.48 -8.66
C ALA A 45 -18.47 8.18 -9.39
N ALA A 46 -18.57 8.17 -10.71
CA ALA A 46 -18.16 7.04 -11.55
C ALA A 46 -16.65 6.80 -11.46
N LEU A 47 -15.85 7.88 -11.39
CA LEU A 47 -14.41 7.82 -11.21
C LEU A 47 -14.04 7.18 -9.87
N SER A 48 -14.70 7.58 -8.78
CA SER A 48 -14.49 6.97 -7.46
C SER A 48 -14.83 5.48 -7.44
N ALA A 49 -15.96 5.09 -8.03
CA ALA A 49 -16.33 3.68 -8.18
C ALA A 49 -15.37 2.91 -9.11
N GLY A 50 -14.85 3.58 -10.15
CA GLY A 50 -13.88 3.04 -11.10
C GLY A 50 -12.60 2.62 -10.41
N HIS A 51 -12.03 3.46 -9.55
CA HIS A 51 -10.87 3.09 -8.72
C HIS A 51 -11.14 1.83 -7.90
N GLY A 52 -12.29 1.77 -7.23
CA GLY A 52 -12.68 0.59 -6.45
C GLY A 52 -12.74 -0.69 -7.28
N LYS A 53 -13.29 -0.63 -8.49
CA LYS A 53 -13.31 -1.77 -9.42
C LYS A 53 -11.91 -2.20 -9.83
N LEU A 54 -11.04 -1.27 -10.20
CA LEU A 54 -9.66 -1.57 -10.60
C LEU A 54 -8.84 -2.21 -9.46
N ILE A 55 -9.05 -1.74 -8.22
CA ILE A 55 -8.45 -2.33 -7.01
C ILE A 55 -9.00 -3.74 -6.77
N ALA A 56 -10.33 -3.90 -6.80
CA ALA A 56 -10.98 -5.19 -6.57
C ALA A 56 -10.59 -6.25 -7.62
N TRP A 57 -10.26 -5.82 -8.84
CA TRP A 57 -9.75 -6.69 -9.90
C TRP A 57 -8.23 -6.91 -9.86
N GLY A 58 -7.52 -6.29 -8.91
CA GLY A 58 -6.07 -6.41 -8.77
C GLY A 58 -5.27 -5.74 -9.89
N LEU A 59 -5.87 -4.77 -10.60
CA LEU A 59 -5.22 -4.08 -11.73
C LEU A 59 -4.40 -2.86 -11.28
N ILE A 60 -4.75 -2.30 -10.13
CA ILE A 60 -3.97 -1.29 -9.42
C ILE A 60 -3.87 -1.66 -7.95
N ARG A 61 -2.78 -1.26 -7.31
CA ARG A 61 -2.62 -1.26 -5.85
C ARG A 61 -2.59 0.18 -5.34
N PHE A 62 -2.86 0.36 -4.04
CA PHE A 62 -2.89 1.68 -3.42
C PHE A 62 -1.98 1.73 -2.19
N GLU A 63 -1.50 2.93 -1.90
CA GLU A 63 -0.81 3.26 -0.65
C GLU A 63 -1.28 4.63 -0.15
N LEU A 64 -1.14 4.87 1.16
CA LEU A 64 -1.23 6.22 1.69
C LEU A 64 0.13 6.89 1.55
N ALA A 65 0.16 8.04 0.88
CA ALA A 65 1.32 8.91 0.89
C ALA A 65 1.38 9.69 2.21
N GLU A 66 2.58 10.08 2.62
CA GLU A 66 2.76 10.91 3.81
C GLU A 66 1.97 12.23 3.72
N ALA A 67 1.40 12.59 4.88
CA ALA A 67 0.70 13.79 5.38
C ALA A 67 -0.03 14.77 4.43
N GLN A 68 0.45 15.00 3.19
CA GLN A 68 -0.08 16.01 2.28
C GLN A 68 -0.52 15.48 0.91
N HIS A 69 -0.14 14.26 0.51
CA HIS A 69 -0.37 13.77 -0.85
C HIS A 69 -1.56 12.81 -1.00
N GLY A 70 -2.18 12.37 0.10
CA GLY A 70 -3.36 11.52 0.06
C GLY A 70 -3.08 10.11 -0.47
N LEU A 71 -4.00 9.56 -1.29
CA LEU A 71 -3.86 8.22 -1.87
C LEU A 71 -3.00 8.26 -3.14
N ARG A 72 -2.09 7.29 -3.29
CA ARG A 72 -1.38 7.00 -4.54
C ARG A 72 -1.75 5.61 -5.03
N TYR A 73 -1.69 5.42 -6.34
CA TYR A 73 -1.92 4.15 -7.00
C TYR A 73 -0.78 3.78 -7.92
N GLN A 74 -0.55 2.48 -8.05
CA GLN A 74 0.43 1.92 -8.97
C GLN A 74 -0.19 0.78 -9.76
N LEU A 75 0.14 0.74 -11.05
CA LEU A 75 -0.27 -0.30 -11.96
C LEU A 75 0.42 -1.63 -11.61
N THR A 76 -0.38 -2.70 -11.43
CA THR A 76 0.16 -4.05 -11.19
C THR A 76 0.65 -4.69 -12.50
N PRO A 77 1.43 -5.79 -12.43
CA PRO A 77 1.72 -6.60 -13.62
C PRO A 77 0.46 -7.03 -14.37
N GLU A 78 -0.60 -7.41 -13.64
CA GLU A 78 -1.91 -7.80 -14.19
C GLU A 78 -2.59 -6.60 -14.87
N GLY A 79 -2.49 -5.41 -14.27
CA GLY A 79 -2.93 -4.15 -14.86
C GLY A 79 -2.28 -3.86 -16.20
N ARG A 80 -0.95 -4.02 -16.27
CA ARG A 80 -0.18 -3.84 -17.52
C ARG A 80 -0.61 -4.84 -18.60
N GLN A 81 -0.75 -6.10 -18.23
CA GLN A 81 -1.23 -7.15 -19.14
C GLN A 81 -2.66 -6.87 -19.63
N ALA A 82 -3.55 -6.38 -18.75
CA ALA A 82 -4.92 -6.02 -19.11
C ALA A 82 -4.99 -4.88 -20.13
N LEU A 83 -4.02 -3.97 -20.13
CA LEU A 83 -3.88 -2.93 -21.14
C LEU A 83 -3.30 -3.43 -22.47
N GLY A 84 -2.80 -4.67 -22.53
CA GLY A 84 -2.14 -5.24 -23.71
C GLY A 84 -0.66 -4.87 -23.81
N TYR A 85 -0.08 -4.25 -22.76
CA TYR A 85 1.36 -4.11 -22.66
C TYR A 85 1.93 -5.49 -22.28
N GLY A 86 2.64 -6.13 -23.21
CA GLY A 86 3.36 -7.38 -22.94
C GLY A 86 4.29 -7.25 -21.73
N LEU A 87 4.64 -8.38 -21.11
CA LEU A 87 5.43 -8.45 -19.86
C LEU A 87 6.69 -7.56 -19.90
N SER A 88 6.54 -6.30 -19.48
CA SER A 88 7.66 -5.49 -19.04
C SER A 88 7.82 -5.80 -17.56
N VAL A 89 8.71 -6.75 -17.31
CA VAL A 89 9.16 -7.16 -15.99
C VAL A 89 9.91 -5.98 -15.39
N VAL A 90 9.22 -5.17 -14.59
CA VAL A 90 9.85 -4.49 -13.47
C VAL A 90 9.42 -5.26 -12.23
N SER A 91 10.25 -6.24 -11.88
CA SER A 91 10.18 -6.89 -10.57
C SER A 91 10.54 -5.82 -9.55
N SER A 92 9.54 -5.36 -8.79
CA SER A 92 9.82 -4.74 -7.50
C SER A 92 9.88 -5.91 -6.51
N GLU A 93 11.08 -6.45 -6.34
CA GLU A 93 11.46 -7.22 -5.17
C GLU A 93 11.12 -6.39 -3.92
N THR A 94 10.03 -6.73 -3.23
CA THR A 94 9.88 -6.36 -1.83
C THR A 94 10.60 -7.46 -1.07
N ALA A 95 11.81 -7.13 -0.59
CA ALA A 95 12.48 -7.93 0.41
C ALA A 95 11.56 -8.01 1.65
N ASP A 96 11.01 -9.20 1.87
CA ASP A 96 10.68 -9.68 3.20
C ASP A 96 12.00 -9.82 3.99
N ASP A 97 12.30 -8.86 4.87
CA ASP A 97 13.11 -8.95 6.10
C ASP A 97 13.25 -7.50 6.60
N GLU A 98 12.97 -7.11 7.84
CA GLU A 98 13.53 -7.63 9.07
C GLU A 98 12.69 -7.05 10.24
N SER A 99 12.32 -7.89 11.19
CA SER A 99 11.94 -7.43 12.53
C SER A 99 13.23 -7.13 13.30
N PRO A 100 13.37 -5.96 13.94
CA PRO A 100 14.13 -5.90 15.17
C PRO A 100 13.32 -5.30 16.32
N GLU A 101 13.47 -5.96 17.45
CA GLU A 101 12.97 -5.64 18.79
C GLU A 101 13.51 -4.30 19.28
N GLU A 102 12.67 -3.46 19.86
CA GLU A 102 13.11 -2.33 20.71
C GLU A 102 12.39 -2.43 22.07
N LEU A 103 13.05 -3.19 22.95
CA LEU A 103 13.43 -2.79 24.31
C LEU A 103 12.45 -1.85 25.04
N ILE A 104 11.59 -2.42 25.89
CA ILE A 104 11.11 -1.70 27.08
C ILE A 104 11.92 -2.14 28.29
N ASP A 105 12.83 -1.26 28.69
CA ASP A 105 13.60 -1.31 29.93
C ASP A 105 12.73 -1.72 31.12
N SER A 106 13.04 -2.87 31.71
CA SER A 106 12.44 -3.35 32.96
C SER A 106 13.55 -3.72 33.95
N GLU A 107 14.32 -2.74 34.38
CA GLU A 107 15.06 -2.81 35.65
C GLU A 107 15.33 -1.39 36.18
N LEU A 108 14.41 -0.90 37.02
CA LEU A 108 14.81 -0.04 38.13
C LEU A 108 14.20 -0.64 39.40
N LEU A 109 15.04 -1.48 40.00
CA LEU A 109 14.91 -2.13 41.29
C LEU A 109 14.63 -1.09 42.39
N GLU A 110 13.64 -1.36 43.24
CA GLU A 110 13.66 -1.18 44.70
C GLU A 110 12.25 -1.47 45.25
N VAL A 111 11.99 -2.18 46.35
CA VAL A 111 12.75 -3.06 47.23
C VAL A 111 11.67 -3.73 48.12
N CYS A 112 11.99 -4.90 48.68
CA CYS A 112 11.28 -5.60 49.78
C CYS A 112 10.02 -6.42 49.46
N GLY A 113 10.25 -7.65 48.97
CA GLY A 113 9.37 -8.79 49.26
C GLY A 113 10.10 -9.84 50.10
N SER A 114 9.70 -10.04 51.35
CA SER A 114 9.80 -11.34 52.04
C SER A 114 8.77 -11.42 53.16
N ARG A 115 7.84 -12.38 52.98
CA ARG A 115 6.81 -12.79 53.92
C ARG A 115 7.41 -13.59 55.08
N GLU A 116 6.81 -13.37 56.24
CA GLU A 116 6.36 -14.33 57.26
C GLU A 116 7.41 -15.28 57.90
N GLY A 117 7.49 -15.17 59.23
CA GLY A 117 8.18 -16.11 60.10
C GLY A 117 7.98 -15.71 61.56
N SER A 118 6.89 -16.18 62.13
CA SER A 118 6.60 -16.17 63.56
C SER A 118 7.69 -16.84 64.39
N GLU A 119 7.82 -16.37 65.64
CA GLU A 119 7.83 -17.19 66.86
C GLU A 119 9.00 -16.89 67.84
N LEU A 120 8.63 -16.13 68.88
CA LEU A 120 8.86 -16.31 70.32
C LEU A 120 10.29 -16.46 70.91
N ALA A 121 10.36 -15.96 72.17
CA ALA A 121 11.41 -16.03 73.20
C ALA A 121 12.34 -14.81 73.22
N SER A 122 12.67 -14.19 74.35
CA SER A 122 12.52 -14.56 75.75
C SER A 122 12.95 -13.37 76.62
N VAL A 123 12.36 -13.29 77.83
CA VAL A 123 12.90 -12.70 79.09
C VAL A 123 13.06 -11.19 79.17
#